data_AF-A0A843K170-F1
#
_entry.id   AF-A0A843K170-F1
#
_cell.length_a   1.000
_cell.length_b   1.000
_cell.length_c   1.000
_cell.angle_alpha   90.00
_cell.angle_beta   90.00
_cell.angle_gamma   90.00
#
_symmetry.space_group_name_H-M   'P 1'
#
loop_
_entity.id
_entity.type
_entity.pdbx_description
1 polymer ?
#
loop_
_entity_poly.entity_id
_entity_poly.type
_entity_poly.pdbx_seq_one_letter_code
_entity_poly.pdbx_strand_id
1 'polypeptide(L)'
;MGIVRDEDIDWTVYHLIIGNPGCTCETLIEQTGYAQDIVNASLARLKRYCLVDIRDNAWRACSTEEIVLKHQMADIFSDGLELSGGVIRYRPAGEEKK
;
A
#
# COMPACT_ATOMS: atom_id res chain seq x y z
N MET A 1 2.02 -23.43 21.29
CA MET A 1 1.55 -22.15 20.72
C MET A 1 1.70 -22.28 19.22
N GLY A 2 0.59 -22.32 18.47
CA GLY A 2 0.65 -22.48 17.01
C GLY A 2 1.31 -21.26 16.37
N ILE A 3 2.08 -21.46 15.30
CA ILE A 3 2.60 -20.37 14.49
C ILE A 3 1.40 -19.68 13.85
N VAL A 4 1.14 -18.43 14.21
CA VAL A 4 0.12 -17.60 13.54
C VAL A 4 0.66 -17.26 12.15
N ARG A 5 -0.15 -17.45 11.10
CA ARG A 5 0.29 -17.16 9.74
C ARG A 5 0.30 -15.65 9.52
N ASP A 6 1.20 -15.20 8.66
CA ASP A 6 1.26 -13.80 8.25
C ASP A 6 -0.08 -13.29 7.70
N GLU A 7 -0.82 -14.13 6.98
CA GLU A 7 -2.14 -13.81 6.44
C GLU A 7 -3.18 -13.52 7.53
N ASP A 8 -3.13 -14.24 8.66
CA ASP A 8 -4.06 -14.06 9.77
C ASP A 8 -3.78 -12.73 10.50
N ILE A 9 -2.49 -12.35 10.60
CA ILE A 9 -2.06 -11.04 11.11
C ILE A 9 -2.51 -9.93 10.16
N ASP A 10 -2.22 -10.07 8.87
CA ASP A 10 -2.57 -9.09 7.83
C ASP A 10 -4.08 -8.84 7.78
N TRP A 11 -4.87 -9.90 7.86
CA TRP A 11 -6.32 -9.81 7.92
C TRP A 11 -6.79 -9.00 9.13
N THR A 12 -6.22 -9.27 10.30
CA THR A 12 -6.53 -8.58 11.56
C THR A 12 -6.21 -7.09 11.45
N VAL A 13 -4.99 -6.75 11.04
CA VAL A 13 -4.52 -5.36 10.90
C VAL A 13 -5.37 -4.60 9.88
N TYR A 14 -5.66 -5.21 8.74
CA TYR A 14 -6.49 -4.59 7.69
C TYR A 14 -7.90 -4.26 8.18
N HIS A 15 -8.58 -5.19 8.86
CA HIS A 15 -9.93 -4.94 9.39
C HIS A 15 -9.93 -3.89 10.49
N LEU A 16 -8.86 -3.83 11.29
CA LEU A 16 -8.71 -2.79 12.30
C LEU A 16 -8.60 -1.39 11.67
N ILE A 17 -7.87 -1.27 10.56
CA ILE A 17 -7.75 -0.02 9.79
C ILE A 17 -9.10 0.39 9.19
N ILE A 18 -9.86 -0.57 8.64
CA ILE A 18 -11.21 -0.29 8.13
C ILE A 18 -12.14 0.20 9.24
N GLY A 19 -12.11 -0.46 10.40
CA GLY A 19 -12.98 -0.15 11.53
C GLY A 19 -12.61 1.15 12.26
N ASN A 20 -11.36 1.60 12.14
CA ASN A 20 -10.83 2.77 12.84
C ASN A 20 -10.14 3.76 11.88
N PRO A 21 -10.91 4.61 11.18
CA PRO A 21 -10.34 5.68 10.38
C PRO A 21 -9.44 6.59 11.23
N GLY A 22 -8.25 6.92 10.73
CA GLY A 22 -7.31 7.76 11.47
C GLY A 22 -6.35 6.99 12.39
N CYS A 23 -6.37 5.65 12.39
CA CYS A 23 -5.49 4.85 13.23
C CYS A 23 -4.00 5.06 12.87
N THR A 24 -3.16 5.16 13.89
CA THR A 24 -1.71 5.23 13.75
C THR A 24 -1.08 3.85 13.96
N CYS A 25 0.22 3.71 13.67
CA CYS A 25 0.93 2.48 13.99
C CYS A 25 0.85 2.12 15.49
N GLU A 26 0.92 3.13 16.37
CA GLU A 26 0.77 2.96 17.82
C GLU A 26 -0.61 2.40 18.19
N THR A 27 -1.69 2.94 17.61
CA THR A 27 -3.05 2.42 17.82
C THR A 27 -3.19 0.97 17.39
N LEU A 28 -2.55 0.58 16.27
CA LEU A 28 -2.57 -0.80 15.78
C LEU A 28 -1.83 -1.75 16.73
N ILE A 29 -0.68 -1.33 17.27
CA ILE A 29 0.08 -2.11 18.26
C ILE A 29 -0.76 -2.31 19.52
N GLU A 30 -1.34 -1.23 20.05
CA GLU A 30 -2.15 -1.27 21.27
C GLU A 30 -3.39 -2.17 21.12
N GLN A 31 -4.11 -2.09 20.00
CA GLN A 31 -5.35 -2.83 19.82
C GLN A 31 -5.14 -4.29 19.40
N THR A 32 -4.07 -4.60 18.67
CA THR A 32 -3.77 -5.99 18.28
C THR A 32 -2.98 -6.77 19.32
N GLY A 33 -2.19 -6.07 20.15
CA GLY A 33 -1.24 -6.68 21.07
C GLY A 33 -0.03 -7.32 20.37
N TYR A 34 0.13 -7.11 19.05
CA TYR A 34 1.29 -7.59 18.31
C TYR A 34 2.52 -6.71 18.56
N ALA A 35 3.70 -7.31 18.45
CA ALA A 35 4.95 -6.57 18.50
C ALA A 35 5.08 -5.60 17.32
N GLN A 36 5.79 -4.50 17.53
CA GLN A 36 5.94 -3.42 16.53
C GLN A 36 6.52 -3.91 15.20
N ASP A 37 7.47 -4.83 15.22
CA ASP A 37 8.06 -5.44 14.03
C ASP A 37 7.04 -6.25 13.22
N ILE A 38 6.17 -7.01 13.90
CA ILE A 38 5.08 -7.76 13.27
C ILE A 38 4.07 -6.81 12.61
N VAL A 39 3.66 -5.76 13.32
CA VAL A 39 2.73 -4.75 12.77
C VAL A 39 3.35 -4.04 11.57
N ASN A 40 4.62 -3.64 11.65
CA ASN A 40 5.30 -2.99 10.53
C ASN A 40 5.47 -3.92 9.32
N ALA A 41 5.78 -5.21 9.54
CA ALA A 41 5.87 -6.18 8.47
C ALA A 41 4.51 -6.38 7.77
N SER A 42 3.44 -6.46 8.55
CA SER A 42 2.07 -6.54 8.03
C SER A 42 1.69 -5.31 7.21
N LEU A 43 1.90 -4.11 7.76
CA LEU A 43 1.65 -2.85 7.07
C LEU A 43 2.45 -2.73 5.76
N ALA A 44 3.70 -3.19 5.75
CA ALA A 44 4.52 -3.20 4.55
C ALA A 44 3.95 -4.13 3.46
N ARG A 45 3.47 -5.32 3.83
CA ARG A 45 2.81 -6.26 2.90
C ARG A 45 1.49 -5.69 2.38
N LEU A 46 0.61 -5.22 3.28
CA LEU A 46 -0.67 -4.63 2.91
C LEU A 46 -0.50 -3.41 1.99
N LYS A 47 0.48 -2.55 2.27
CA LYS A 47 0.82 -1.40 1.42
C LYS A 47 1.37 -1.84 0.07
N ARG A 48 2.22 -2.88 0.02
CA ARG A 48 2.74 -3.47 -1.22
C ARG A 48 1.60 -3.96 -2.13
N TYR A 49 0.57 -4.56 -1.56
CA TYR A 49 -0.63 -5.01 -2.30
C TYR A 49 -1.66 -3.89 -2.55
N CYS A 50 -1.31 -2.63 -2.25
CA CYS A 50 -2.20 -1.47 -2.37
C CYS A 50 -3.50 -1.58 -1.57
N LEU A 51 -3.56 -2.42 -0.53
CA LEU A 51 -4.76 -2.57 0.30
C LEU A 51 -4.89 -1.44 1.32
N VAL A 52 -3.76 -0.91 1.78
CA VAL A 52 -3.71 0.22 2.71
C VAL A 52 -2.69 1.26 2.23
N ASP A 53 -2.87 2.49 2.70
CA ASP A 53 -1.90 3.56 2.52
C ASP A 53 -1.85 4.45 3.76
N ILE A 54 -0.85 5.33 3.80
CA ILE A 54 -0.67 6.31 4.87
C ILE A 54 -0.90 7.72 4.33
N ARG A 55 -1.73 8.50 5.01
CA ARG A 55 -1.95 9.94 4.76
C ARG A 55 -1.99 10.67 6.09
N ASP A 56 -1.30 11.80 6.19
CA ASP A 56 -1.26 12.62 7.40
C ASP A 56 -0.95 11.81 8.68
N ASN A 57 0.00 10.87 8.56
CA ASN A 57 0.42 9.96 9.63
C ASN A 57 -0.65 8.95 10.11
N ALA A 58 -1.75 8.79 9.37
CA ALA A 58 -2.79 7.82 9.64
C ALA A 58 -2.91 6.77 8.53
N TRP A 59 -3.14 5.53 8.93
CA TRP A 59 -3.43 4.42 8.02
C TRP A 59 -4.88 4.46 7.59
N ARG A 60 -5.11 4.10 6.33
CA ARG A 60 -6.45 3.94 5.75
C ARG A 60 -6.45 2.81 4.73
N ALA A 61 -7.62 2.19 4.55
CA ALA A 61 -7.84 1.30 3.42
C ALA A 61 -7.85 2.10 2.11
N CYS A 62 -7.27 1.53 1.06
CA CYS A 62 -7.44 2.05 -0.29
C CYS A 62 -8.82 1.73 -0.83
N SER A 63 -9.36 2.59 -1.68
CA SER A 63 -10.57 2.27 -2.43
C SER A 63 -10.28 1.30 -3.57
N THR A 64 -11.31 0.62 -4.07
CA THR A 64 -11.18 -0.27 -5.24
C THR A 64 -10.61 0.47 -6.46
N GLU A 65 -11.02 1.72 -6.66
CA GLU A 65 -10.53 2.57 -7.74
C GLU A 65 -9.04 2.88 -7.57
N GLU A 66 -8.59 3.18 -6.35
CA GLU A 66 -7.17 3.41 -6.06
C GLU A 66 -6.33 2.15 -6.30
N ILE A 67 -6.86 0.97 -5.96
CA ILE A 67 -6.21 -0.32 -6.22
C ILE A 67 -6.04 -0.54 -7.73
N VAL A 68 -7.12 -0.39 -8.50
CA VAL A 68 -7.09 -0.59 -9.96
C VAL A 68 -6.16 0.42 -10.63
N LEU A 69 -6.27 1.70 -10.28
CA LEU A 69 -5.43 2.76 -10.85
C LEU A 69 -3.95 2.53 -10.55
N LYS A 70 -3.57 2.21 -9.30
CA LYS A 70 -2.17 1.96 -8.96
C LYS A 70 -1.58 0.77 -9.73
N HIS A 71 -2.36 -0.29 -9.90
CA HIS A 71 -1.91 -1.46 -10.68
C HIS A 71 -1.77 -1.13 -12.18
N GLN A 72 -2.75 -0.45 -12.79
CA GLN A 72 -2.67 -0.04 -14.18
C GLN A 72 -1.54 0.97 -14.42
N MET A 73 -1.34 1.92 -13.51
CA MET A 73 -0.27 2.91 -13.62
C MET A 73 1.11 2.25 -13.58
N ALA A 74 1.33 1.24 -12.75
CA ALA A 74 2.62 0.53 -12.68
C ALA A 74 3.01 -0.08 -14.04
N ASP A 75 2.04 -0.68 -14.74
CA ASP A 75 2.21 -1.24 -16.08
C ASP A 75 2.49 -0.13 -17.11
N ILE A 76 1.67 0.92 -17.12
CA ILE A 76 1.81 2.05 -18.06
C ILE A 76 3.15 2.79 -17.90
N PHE A 77 3.63 2.98 -16.66
CA PHE A 77 4.94 3.59 -16.43
C PHE A 77 6.09 2.69 -16.89
N SER A 78 5.92 1.36 -16.86
CA SER A 78 6.92 0.43 -17.42
C SER A 78 6.94 0.42 -18.95
N ASP A 79 5.84 0.83 -19.61
CA ASP A 79 5.73 0.98 -21.07
C ASP A 79 6.25 2.34 -21.60
N GLY A 80 6.88 3.14 -20.73
CA GLY A 80 7.52 4.40 -21.13
C GLY A 80 6.66 5.64 -20.98
N LEU A 81 5.51 5.57 -20.29
CA LEU A 81 4.86 6.79 -19.82
C LEU A 81 5.76 7.49 -18.78
N GLU A 82 5.92 8.80 -18.89
CA GLU A 82 6.62 9.64 -17.91
C GLU A 82 5.67 10.74 -17.41
N LEU A 83 5.60 10.95 -16.09
CA LEU A 83 4.91 12.09 -15.49
C LEU A 83 5.94 12.96 -14.73
N SER A 84 6.21 14.17 -15.21
CA SER A 84 7.17 15.07 -14.56
C SER A 84 6.77 16.53 -14.71
N GLY A 85 6.81 17.30 -13.62
CA GLY A 85 6.52 18.74 -13.62
C GLY A 85 5.12 19.10 -14.17
N GLY A 86 4.13 18.21 -14.01
CA GLY A 86 2.78 18.40 -14.56
C GLY A 86 2.64 18.04 -16.05
N VAL A 87 3.68 17.50 -16.68
CA VAL A 87 3.65 17.07 -18.09
C VAL A 87 3.63 15.54 -18.17
N ILE A 88 2.72 15.01 -18.99
CA ILE A 88 2.65 13.60 -19.38
C ILE A 88 3.42 13.44 -20.70
N ARG A 89 4.39 12.52 -20.75
CA ARG A 89 5.10 12.11 -21.98
C ARG A 89 4.98 10.61 -22.15
N TYR A 90 5.12 10.13 -23.38
CA TYR A 90 5.22 8.71 -23.69
C TYR A 90 6.49 8.49 -24.52
N ARG A 91 7.36 7.61 -24.04
CA ARG A 91 8.68 7.26 -24.58
C ARG A 91 8.92 5.76 -24.41
N PRO A 92 8.37 4.92 -25.28
CA PRO A 92 8.59 3.48 -25.21
C PRO A 92 10.07 3.16 -25.45
N ALA A 93 10.56 2.07 -24.86
CA ALA A 93 11.95 1.63 -25.04
C ALA A 93 12.21 1.26 -26.51
N GLY A 94 12.93 2.12 -27.24
CA GLY A 94 13.25 1.92 -28.66
C GLY A 94 13.29 3.20 -29.49
N GLU A 95 12.75 4.32 -28.99
CA GLU A 95 12.93 5.63 -29.64
C GLU A 95 14.29 6.26 -29.23
N GLU A 96 15.38 5.75 -29.81
CA GLU A 96 16.63 6.52 -29.84
C GLU A 96 16.40 7.80 -30.65
N LYS A 97 16.76 8.94 -30.05
CA LYS A 97 16.72 10.26 -30.70
C LYS A 97 17.53 10.19 -32.00
N LYS A 98 16.85 10.27 -33.15
CA LYS A 98 17.47 10.73 -34.40
C LYS A 98 17.73 12.23 -34.33
#